data_AF-A0A8J9VFE3-F1
#
_entry.id   AF-A0A8J9VFE3-F1
#
_cell.length_a   1.000
_cell.length_b   1.000
_cell.length_c   1.000
_cell.angle_alpha   90.00
_cell.angle_beta   90.00
_cell.angle_gamma   90.00
#
_symmetry.space_group_name_H-M   'P 1'
#
loop_
_entity.id
_entity.type
_entity.pdbx_description
1 polymer ?
#
loop_
_entity_poly.entity_id
_entity_poly.type
_entity_poly.pdbx_seq_one_letter_code
_entity_poly.pdbx_strand_id
1 'polypeptide(L)'
;MDNSLPCNLVSFNCKSIKRSIDNVRHLCQLADIIALQETWLFPHDIQFLSGIDGRFGSTGTSAIDTAAGVVYGRPYGGVALLWNKSVFPNVSVVDCENPRICAIKIVLSDRSILVFSVYMPTDKMINLTEFTDCLSS
;
A
#
# COMPACT_ATOMS: atom_id res chain seq x y z
N MET A 1 -13.42 -8.22 -31.03
CA MET A 1 -13.59 -7.17 -30.02
C MET A 1 -13.11 -7.77 -28.72
N ASP A 2 -12.07 -7.19 -28.12
CA ASP A 2 -11.54 -7.63 -26.83
C ASP A 2 -12.61 -7.34 -25.77
N ASN A 3 -13.17 -8.40 -25.18
CA ASN A 3 -14.28 -8.35 -24.22
C ASN A 3 -13.75 -8.42 -22.78
N SER A 4 -12.49 -8.04 -22.55
CA SER A 4 -11.92 -7.97 -21.21
C SER A 4 -12.66 -6.90 -20.39
N LEU A 5 -13.12 -7.31 -19.20
CA LEU A 5 -13.65 -6.38 -18.21
C LEU A 5 -12.54 -5.37 -17.83
N PRO A 6 -12.88 -4.08 -17.62
CA PRO A 6 -11.89 -3.08 -17.23
C PRO A 6 -11.28 -3.46 -15.88
N CYS A 7 -9.95 -3.40 -15.79
CA CYS A 7 -9.22 -3.55 -14.54
C CYS A 7 -9.42 -2.28 -13.70
N ASN A 8 -9.97 -2.44 -12.49
CA ASN A 8 -10.22 -1.33 -11.59
C ASN A 8 -9.08 -1.18 -10.57
N LEU A 9 -8.41 -0.02 -10.60
CA LEU A 9 -7.38 0.35 -9.62
C LEU A 9 -7.89 1.49 -8.74
N VAL A 10 -7.83 1.30 -7.42
CA VAL A 10 -8.25 2.30 -6.43
C VAL A 10 -7.08 2.65 -5.52
N SER A 11 -6.97 3.94 -5.17
CA SER A 11 -6.09 4.40 -4.09
C SER A 11 -6.92 4.95 -2.94
N PHE A 12 -6.56 4.59 -1.71
CA PHE A 12 -7.29 4.98 -0.50
C PHE A 12 -6.34 5.28 0.66
N ASN A 13 -6.34 6.53 1.10
CA ASN A 13 -5.68 6.94 2.34
C ASN A 13 -6.57 6.53 3.54
N CYS A 14 -6.08 5.59 4.34
CA CYS A 14 -6.83 4.92 5.40
C CYS A 14 -7.00 5.76 6.65
N LYS A 15 -6.01 6.61 6.99
CA LYS A 15 -5.88 7.25 8.30
C LYS A 15 -6.09 6.25 9.45
N SER A 16 -5.36 5.13 9.40
CA SER A 16 -5.55 3.85 10.12
C SER A 16 -6.37 2.83 9.36
N ILE A 17 -5.71 1.76 8.94
CA ILE A 17 -6.37 0.63 8.26
C ILE A 17 -7.31 -0.15 9.21
N LYS A 18 -6.95 -0.27 10.49
CA LYS A 18 -7.78 -0.95 11.49
C LYS A 18 -9.11 -0.22 11.70
N ARG A 19 -9.13 1.13 11.60
CA ARG A 19 -10.36 1.94 11.72
C ARG A 19 -11.19 1.97 10.44
N SER A 20 -10.56 1.85 9.28
CA SER A 20 -11.21 1.93 7.97
C SER A 20 -11.43 0.56 7.32
N ILE A 21 -11.32 -0.52 8.08
CA ILE A 21 -11.30 -1.90 7.57
C ILE A 21 -12.52 -2.25 6.73
N ASP A 22 -13.72 -1.81 7.13
CA ASP A 22 -14.95 -2.11 6.39
C ASP A 22 -15.01 -1.36 5.06
N ASN A 23 -14.44 -0.15 4.99
CA ASN A 23 -14.27 0.56 3.72
C ASN A 23 -13.31 -0.21 2.80
N VAL A 24 -12.19 -0.71 3.33
CA VAL A 24 -11.22 -1.50 2.54
C VAL A 24 -11.85 -2.80 2.04
N ARG A 25 -12.63 -3.49 2.88
CA ARG A 25 -13.40 -4.68 2.46
C ARG A 25 -14.43 -4.37 1.38
N HIS A 26 -15.09 -3.22 1.46
CA HIS A 26 -15.98 -2.76 0.40
C HIS A 26 -15.21 -2.49 -0.90
N LEU A 27 -14.02 -1.88 -0.82
CA LEU A 27 -13.15 -1.69 -2.00
C LEU A 27 -12.72 -3.02 -2.63
N CYS A 28 -12.49 -4.08 -1.85
CA CYS A 28 -12.24 -5.44 -2.35
C CYS A 28 -13.40 -6.05 -3.15
N GLN A 29 -14.59 -5.43 -3.14
CA GLN A 29 -15.71 -5.83 -3.99
C GLN A 29 -15.75 -5.10 -5.34
N LEU A 30 -15.02 -3.98 -5.45
CA LEU A 30 -15.13 -3.04 -6.57
C LEU A 30 -13.84 -2.95 -7.41
N ALA A 31 -12.70 -3.27 -6.81
CA ALA A 31 -11.38 -3.08 -7.40
C ALA A 31 -10.61 -4.39 -7.54
N ASP A 32 -9.69 -4.45 -8.50
CA ASP A 32 -8.76 -5.57 -8.68
C ASP A 32 -7.41 -5.27 -8.02
N ILE A 33 -7.05 -3.99 -7.90
CA ILE A 33 -5.84 -3.51 -7.22
C ILE A 33 -6.22 -2.35 -6.32
N ILE A 34 -5.74 -2.39 -5.07
CA ILE A 34 -6.00 -1.37 -4.07
C ILE A 34 -4.66 -0.90 -3.49
N ALA A 35 -4.33 0.37 -3.71
CA ALA A 35 -3.22 1.05 -3.06
C ALA A 35 -3.71 1.72 -1.78
N LEU A 36 -3.09 1.38 -0.65
CA LEU A 36 -3.41 1.95 0.66
C LEU A 36 -2.26 2.82 1.15
N GLN A 37 -2.60 3.95 1.76
CA GLN A 37 -1.66 4.84 2.45
C GLN A 37 -2.15 5.12 3.87
N GLU A 38 -1.24 5.58 4.74
CA GLU A 38 -1.52 5.84 6.15
C GLU A 38 -2.15 4.62 6.84
N THR A 39 -1.54 3.46 6.61
CA THR A 39 -2.00 2.20 7.20
C THR A 39 -1.83 2.21 8.72
N TRP A 40 -0.76 2.86 9.20
CA TRP A 40 -0.36 2.96 10.61
C TRP A 40 -0.18 1.59 11.29
N LEU A 41 0.21 0.58 10.52
CA LEU A 41 0.55 -0.75 11.05
C LEU A 41 2.01 -0.77 11.49
N PHE A 42 2.28 -1.40 12.63
CA PHE A 42 3.63 -1.76 13.03
C PHE A 42 4.23 -2.81 12.08
N PRO A 43 5.56 -2.96 12.01
CA PRO A 43 6.18 -3.98 11.18
C PRO A 43 5.65 -5.39 11.45
N HIS A 44 5.43 -5.74 12.73
CA HIS A 44 4.86 -7.04 13.14
C HIS A 44 3.37 -7.18 12.83
N ASP A 45 2.67 -6.08 12.59
CA ASP A 45 1.24 -6.05 12.29
C ASP A 45 0.96 -6.09 10.77
N ILE A 46 1.98 -6.05 9.90
CA ILE A 46 1.80 -6.07 8.44
C ILE A 46 1.02 -7.31 7.96
N GLN A 47 1.15 -8.44 8.66
CA GLN A 47 0.38 -9.65 8.37
C GLN A 47 -1.14 -9.46 8.49
N PHE A 48 -1.61 -8.42 9.19
CA PHE A 48 -3.02 -8.05 9.21
C PHE A 48 -3.62 -7.88 7.81
N LEU A 49 -2.84 -7.38 6.84
CA LEU A 49 -3.29 -7.11 5.48
C LEU A 49 -3.82 -8.34 4.75
N SER A 50 -3.20 -9.51 4.97
CA SER A 50 -3.60 -10.75 4.31
C SER A 50 -4.92 -11.31 4.84
N GLY A 51 -5.33 -10.87 6.04
CA GLY A 51 -6.61 -11.22 6.66
C GLY A 51 -7.79 -10.34 6.27
N ILE A 52 -7.59 -9.31 5.43
CA ILE A 52 -8.65 -8.37 5.05
C ILE A 52 -9.69 -9.05 4.15
N ASP A 53 -9.23 -9.73 3.09
CA ASP A 53 -10.05 -10.51 2.16
C ASP A 53 -9.22 -11.67 1.58
N GLY A 54 -9.68 -12.91 1.76
CA GLY A 54 -8.96 -14.10 1.32
C GLY A 54 -8.78 -14.24 -0.19
N ARG A 55 -9.53 -13.47 -1.01
CA ARG A 55 -9.38 -13.42 -2.47
C ARG A 55 -8.19 -12.56 -2.89
N PHE A 56 -7.71 -11.69 -2.00
CA PHE A 56 -6.61 -10.78 -2.29
C PHE A 56 -5.27 -11.35 -1.80
N GLY A 57 -4.21 -11.04 -2.54
CA GLY A 57 -2.85 -11.04 -2.03
C GLY A 57 -2.54 -9.64 -1.50
N SER A 58 -1.54 -9.53 -0.63
CA SER A 58 -1.19 -8.25 -0.02
C SER A 58 0.31 -8.13 0.26
N THR A 59 0.80 -6.90 0.21
CA THR A 59 2.12 -6.51 0.75
C THR A 59 2.01 -5.11 1.35
N GLY A 60 2.92 -4.76 2.25
CA GLY A 60 2.97 -3.44 2.84
C GLY A 60 4.26 -3.20 3.60
N THR A 61 4.53 -1.92 3.84
CA THR A 61 5.65 -1.47 4.64
C THR A 61 5.17 -0.53 5.75
N SER A 62 5.83 -0.62 6.90
CA SER A 62 5.59 0.23 8.05
C SER A 62 6.57 1.40 8.03
N ALA A 63 6.07 2.60 8.28
CA ALA A 63 6.91 3.78 8.52
C ALA A 63 7.26 3.98 10.01
N ILE A 64 6.83 3.05 10.88
CA ILE A 64 7.07 3.13 12.32
C ILE A 64 8.42 2.49 12.64
N ASP A 65 9.33 3.28 13.20
CA ASP A 65 10.59 2.81 13.76
C ASP A 65 10.39 2.25 15.17
N THR A 66 10.54 0.94 15.32
CA THR A 66 10.45 0.25 16.62
C THR A 66 11.77 0.26 17.41
N ALA A 67 12.89 0.65 16.79
CA ALA A 67 14.20 0.71 17.44
C ALA A 67 14.38 2.01 18.25
N ALA A 68 13.66 3.08 17.91
CA ALA A 68 13.68 4.36 18.61
C ALA A 68 13.04 4.33 20.02
N GLY A 69 12.51 3.18 20.48
CA GLY A 69 11.86 3.04 21.79
C GLY A 69 10.37 3.36 21.77
N VAL A 70 9.85 4.01 22.83
CA VAL A 70 8.41 4.35 22.93
C VAL A 70 8.07 5.41 21.90
N VAL A 71 7.27 5.02 20.90
CA VAL A 71 6.71 5.95 19.90
C VAL A 71 5.73 6.89 20.61
N TYR A 72 6.11 8.16 20.77
CA TYR A 72 5.21 9.21 21.27
C TYR A 72 4.36 9.77 20.12
N GLY A 73 3.05 9.77 20.28
CA GLY A 73 2.10 10.25 19.26
C GLY A 73 1.48 9.11 18.44
N ARG A 74 0.81 9.44 17.33
CA ARG A 74 0.23 8.40 16.47
C ARG A 74 1.35 7.77 15.64
N PRO A 75 1.33 6.45 15.41
CA PRO A 75 2.13 5.87 14.35
C PRO A 75 1.69 6.52 13.03
N TYR A 76 2.61 7.19 12.32
CA TYR A 76 2.29 7.90 11.08
C TYR A 76 2.87 7.16 9.87
N GLY A 77 2.19 7.23 8.74
CA GLY A 77 2.64 6.67 7.46
C GLY A 77 2.32 5.19 7.24
N GLY A 78 3.18 4.51 6.50
CA GLY A 78 2.96 3.16 6.01
C GLY A 78 2.10 3.13 4.75
N VAL A 79 2.46 2.24 3.83
CA VAL A 79 1.79 2.02 2.56
C VAL A 79 1.63 0.53 2.30
N ALA A 80 0.58 0.15 1.57
CA ALA A 80 0.30 -1.22 1.22
C ALA A 80 -0.34 -1.33 -0.16
N LEU A 81 -0.29 -2.55 -0.71
CA LEU A 81 -0.98 -2.95 -1.93
C LEU A 81 -1.74 -4.24 -1.68
N LEU A 82 -2.97 -4.29 -2.17
CA LEU A 82 -3.78 -5.50 -2.27
C LEU A 82 -4.08 -5.77 -3.75
N TRP A 83 -4.07 -7.03 -4.16
CA TRP A 83 -4.44 -7.42 -5.54
C TRP A 83 -5.32 -8.68 -5.54
N ASN A 84 -6.30 -8.73 -6.43
CA ASN A 84 -7.17 -9.88 -6.60
C ASN A 84 -6.38 -11.04 -7.24
N LYS A 85 -6.20 -12.16 -6.51
CA LYS A 85 -5.36 -13.29 -6.95
C LYS A 85 -5.94 -14.04 -8.14
N SER A 86 -7.26 -14.02 -8.32
CA SER A 86 -7.91 -14.66 -9.47
C SER A 86 -7.69 -13.88 -10.76
N VAL A 87 -7.56 -12.55 -10.67
CA VAL A 87 -7.28 -11.67 -11.81
C VAL A 87 -5.78 -11.61 -12.08
N PHE A 88 -4.97 -11.54 -11.02
CA PHE A 88 -3.52 -11.45 -11.08
C PHE A 88 -2.87 -12.61 -10.32
N PRO A 89 -2.75 -13.80 -10.95
CA PRO A 89 -2.14 -14.96 -10.31
C PRO A 89 -0.61 -14.85 -10.20
N ASN A 90 0.03 -14.08 -11.09
CA ASN A 90 1.48 -13.95 -11.16
C ASN A 90 1.92 -12.57 -10.67
N VAL A 91 2.14 -12.47 -9.36
CA VAL A 91 2.58 -11.22 -8.71
C VAL A 91 3.81 -11.49 -7.86
N SER A 92 4.81 -10.63 -7.98
CA SER A 92 5.98 -10.60 -7.10
C SER A 92 6.11 -9.24 -6.42
N VAL A 93 6.43 -9.22 -5.13
CA VAL A 93 6.74 -7.98 -4.39
C VAL A 93 8.09 -7.45 -4.86
N VAL A 94 8.18 -6.14 -5.08
CA VAL A 94 9.44 -5.45 -5.38
C VAL A 94 9.87 -4.71 -4.12
N ASP A 95 11.02 -5.09 -3.56
CA ASP A 95 11.58 -4.36 -2.43
C ASP A 95 12.04 -2.98 -2.90
N CYS A 96 11.64 -1.96 -2.15
CA CYS A 96 11.91 -0.55 -2.46
C CYS A 96 12.78 0.11 -1.39
N GLU A 97 13.10 -0.59 -0.29
CA GLU A 97 13.89 -0.07 0.84
C GLU A 97 13.43 1.31 1.35
N ASN A 98 12.15 1.64 1.16
CA ASN A 98 11.59 2.95 1.48
C ASN A 98 10.20 2.79 2.15
N PRO A 99 9.99 3.29 3.38
CA PRO A 99 8.74 3.12 4.12
C PRO A 99 7.53 3.87 3.51
N ARG A 100 7.77 4.72 2.49
CA ARG A 100 6.75 5.48 1.78
C ARG A 100 6.35 4.86 0.45
N ILE A 101 7.03 3.79 0.03
CA ILE A 101 6.83 3.14 -1.27
C ILE A 101 6.60 1.65 -1.04
N CYS A 102 5.54 1.12 -1.63
CA CYS A 102 5.30 -0.31 -1.74
C CYS A 102 5.02 -0.63 -3.20
N ALA A 103 5.65 -1.68 -3.73
CA ALA A 103 5.56 -2.01 -5.13
C ALA A 103 5.32 -3.50 -5.37
N ILE A 104 4.54 -3.79 -6.42
CA ILE A 104 4.37 -5.13 -6.95
C ILE A 104 4.63 -5.13 -8.45
N LYS A 105 5.21 -6.22 -8.95
CA LYS A 105 5.28 -6.56 -10.37
C LYS A 105 4.22 -7.59 -10.69
N ILE A 106 3.34 -7.25 -11.62
CA ILE A 106 2.31 -8.13 -12.16
C ILE A 106 2.80 -8.62 -13.52
N VAL A 107 2.85 -9.93 -13.71
CA VAL A 107 3.23 -10.55 -15.00
C VAL A 107 1.97 -11.05 -15.70
N LEU A 108 1.66 -10.44 -16.82
CA LEU A 108 0.64 -10.90 -17.77
C LEU A 108 1.34 -11.68 -18.89
N SER A 109 0.58 -12.31 -19.80
CA SER A 109 1.12 -13.24 -20.80
C SER A 109 2.25 -12.65 -21.67
N ASP A 110 2.13 -11.39 -22.08
CA ASP A 110 3.05 -10.71 -23.01
C ASP A 110 3.65 -9.42 -22.45
N ARG A 111 3.25 -9.02 -21.23
CA ARG A 111 3.62 -7.74 -20.63
C ARG A 111 3.73 -7.83 -19.12
N SER A 112 4.48 -6.91 -18.53
CA SER A 112 4.52 -6.73 -17.08
C SER A 112 4.14 -5.32 -16.70
N ILE A 113 3.44 -5.19 -15.57
CA ILE A 113 3.04 -3.91 -14.99
C ILE A 113 3.72 -3.79 -13.63
N LEU A 114 4.31 -2.63 -13.36
CA LEU A 114 4.74 -2.25 -12.02
C LEU A 114 3.69 -1.32 -11.42
N VAL A 115 3.23 -1.64 -10.22
CA VAL A 115 2.28 -0.81 -9.47
C VAL A 115 2.96 -0.36 -8.20
N PHE A 116 2.90 0.95 -7.95
CA PHE A 116 3.46 1.58 -6.76
C PHE A 116 2.33 2.23 -5.94
N SER A 117 2.27 1.92 -4.65
CA SER A 117 1.58 2.74 -3.66
C SER A 117 2.60 3.67 -3.02
N VAL A 118 2.40 4.97 -3.14
CA VAL A 118 3.33 6.00 -2.66
C VAL A 118 2.59 6.97 -1.74
N TYR A 119 3.20 7.28 -0.59
CA TYR A 119 2.70 8.30 0.33
C TYR A 119 3.70 9.44 0.49
N MET A 120 3.45 10.52 -0.26
CA MET A 120 4.29 11.71 -0.23
C MET A 120 4.07 12.52 1.06
N PRO A 121 5.12 13.15 1.61
CA PRO A 121 4.98 14.10 2.71
C PRO A 121 4.14 15.31 2.28
N THR A 122 3.41 15.88 3.24
CA THR A 122 2.60 17.09 2.97
C THR A 122 3.51 18.31 2.86
N ASP A 123 3.38 19.08 1.80
CA ASP A 123 4.07 20.38 1.61
C ASP A 123 3.57 21.42 2.63
N LYS A 124 4.26 21.46 3.77
CA LYS A 124 4.07 22.44 4.84
C LYS A 124 5.43 22.76 5.42
N MET A 125 5.60 24.00 5.89
CA MET A 125 6.85 24.46 6.53
C MET A 125 7.35 23.53 7.65
N ILE A 126 6.43 22.93 8.41
CA ILE A 126 6.76 22.00 9.50
C ILE A 126 7.36 20.67 9.00
N ASN A 127 7.09 20.29 7.74
CA ASN A 127 7.56 19.06 7.11
C ASN A 127 8.62 19.35 6.02
N LEU A 128 9.15 20.57 5.93
CA LEU A 128 9.98 21.00 4.80
C LEU A 128 11.23 20.12 4.63
N THR A 129 11.87 19.71 5.73
CA THR A 129 13.02 18.79 5.69
C THR A 129 12.64 17.45 5.08
N GLU A 130 11.61 16.79 5.63
CA GLU A 130 11.14 15.50 5.12
C GLU A 130 10.64 15.59 3.67
N PHE A 131 9.99 16.69 3.31
CA PHE A 131 9.55 16.98 1.94
C PHE A 131 10.73 17.12 0.97
N THR A 132 11.76 17.86 1.37
CA THR A 132 12.96 18.06 0.54
C THR A 132 13.75 16.76 0.42
N ASP A 133 13.92 16.03 1.51
CA ASP A 133 14.63 14.73 1.54
C ASP A 133 13.94 13.70 0.64
N CYS A 134 12.60 13.68 0.61
CA CYS A 134 11.85 12.79 -0.29
C CYS A 134 12.00 13.14 -1.78
N LEU A 135 12.40 14.37 -2.11
CA LEU A 135 12.54 14.86 -3.48
C LEU A 135 14.00 14.95 -3.94
N SER A 136 14.96 14.96 -3.02
CA SER A 136 16.39 14.90 -3.34
C SER A 136 16.76 13.50 -3.83
N SER A 137 17.37 13.45 -5.02
CA SER A 137 17.88 12.23 -5.67
C SER A 137 19.31 11.92 -5.27
#